data_AF-A0A1L5NRB5-F1
#
_entry.id   AF-A0A1L5NRB5-F1
#
_cell.length_a   1.000
_cell.length_b   1.000
_cell.length_c   1.000
_cell.angle_alpha   90.00
_cell.angle_beta   90.00
_cell.angle_gamma   90.00
#
_symmetry.space_group_name_H-M   'P 1'
#
loop_
_entity.id
_entity.type
_entity.pdbx_description
1 polymer ?
#
loop_
_entity_poly.entity_id
_entity_poly.type
_entity_poly.pdbx_seq_one_letter_code
_entity_poly.pdbx_strand_id
1 'polypeptide(L)'
;MFIYKNSDIFLARTGVGVMFFASLVPEGYYWARSSKHFDGKLTVVQVSTVFGEDPNYWTLALPGTDQHAMPSDFEIIGPVVLPAEYPMRQAAE
;
A
#
# COMPACT_ATOMS: atom_id res chain seq x y z
N MET A 1 10.83 27.32 7.35
CA MET A 1 9.81 27.46 6.29
C MET A 1 9.67 26.10 5.62
N PHE A 2 8.77 25.26 6.14
CA PHE A 2 8.52 23.93 5.59
C PHE A 2 7.43 24.08 4.54
N ILE A 3 7.79 23.86 3.27
CA ILE A 3 6.85 23.94 2.15
C ILE A 3 5.97 22.69 2.21
N TYR A 4 4.80 22.79 2.83
CA TYR A 4 3.77 21.75 2.76
C TYR A 4 3.19 21.76 1.35
N LYS A 5 3.49 20.71 0.58
CA LYS A 5 3.07 20.54 -0.81
C LYS A 5 1.64 20.02 -0.83
N ASN A 6 0.67 20.95 -0.76
CA ASN A 6 -0.73 20.96 -1.25
C ASN A 6 -1.54 19.64 -1.42
N SER A 7 -1.16 18.53 -0.79
CA SER A 7 -1.79 17.21 -0.88
C SER A 7 -2.20 16.67 0.50
N ASP A 8 -1.86 17.36 1.58
CA ASP A 8 -2.11 16.94 2.96
C ASP A 8 -3.49 17.38 3.53
N ILE A 9 -4.34 18.04 2.74
CA ILE A 9 -5.55 18.72 3.25
C ILE A 9 -6.74 17.77 3.53
N PHE A 10 -6.69 16.49 3.16
CA PHE A 10 -7.79 15.54 3.41
C PHE A 10 -7.59 14.62 4.63
N LEU A 11 -6.73 14.99 5.59
CA LEU A 11 -6.39 14.16 6.75
C LEU A 11 -7.27 14.37 8.01
N ALA A 12 -8.42 15.03 7.91
CA ALA A 12 -9.17 15.43 9.11
C ALA A 12 -10.68 15.17 9.02
N ARG A 13 -11.11 13.90 8.85
CA ARG A 13 -12.46 13.51 9.31
C ARG A 13 -12.74 12.01 9.50
N THR A 14 -11.90 11.13 8.98
CA THR A 14 -11.91 9.70 9.28
C THR A 14 -10.46 9.25 9.38
N GLY A 15 -10.06 8.59 10.47
CA GLY A 15 -8.67 8.19 10.75
C GLY A 15 -8.10 7.11 9.84
N VAL A 16 -8.37 7.19 8.54
CA VAL A 16 -7.85 6.32 7.48
C VAL A 16 -7.48 7.26 6.33
N GLY A 17 -6.20 7.61 6.23
CA GLY A 17 -5.71 8.44 5.13
C GLY A 17 -5.74 7.62 3.85
N VAL A 18 -6.58 7.99 2.88
CA VAL A 18 -6.57 7.35 1.57
C VAL A 18 -5.35 7.86 0.83
N MET A 19 -4.42 6.97 0.50
CA MET A 19 -3.16 7.33 -0.13
C MET A 19 -3.36 7.41 -1.65
N PHE A 20 -3.06 8.57 -2.26
CA PHE A 20 -3.17 8.78 -3.71
C PHE A 20 -2.13 7.94 -4.47
N PHE A 21 -2.52 7.33 -5.59
CA PHE A 21 -1.66 6.50 -6.46
C PHE A 21 -0.32 7.15 -6.84
N ALA A 22 -0.27 8.48 -6.91
CA ALA A 22 0.94 9.25 -7.21
C ALA A 22 2.06 9.12 -6.15
N SER A 23 1.79 8.49 -5.00
CA SER A 23 2.76 8.26 -3.93
C SER A 23 3.15 6.79 -3.74
N LEU A 24 2.73 5.92 -4.67
CA LEU A 24 3.17 4.54 -4.69
C LEU A 24 4.65 4.46 -5.09
N VAL A 25 5.34 3.51 -4.48
CA VAL A 25 6.74 3.18 -4.73
C VAL A 25 6.77 1.85 -5.47
N PRO A 26 7.57 1.72 -6.54
CA PRO A 26 7.73 0.46 -7.24
C PRO A 26 8.20 -0.64 -6.29
N GLU A 27 7.67 -1.85 -6.45
CA GLU A 27 7.95 -3.03 -5.61
C GLU A 27 7.57 -2.87 -4.13
N GLY A 28 6.93 -1.76 -3.76
CA GLY A 28 6.47 -1.49 -2.41
C GLY A 28 5.25 -2.30 -2.02
N TYR A 29 5.15 -2.65 -0.74
CA TYR A 29 4.00 -3.32 -0.16
C TYR A 29 3.07 -2.31 0.51
N TYR A 30 1.77 -2.43 0.24
CA TYR A 30 0.75 -1.53 0.73
C TYR A 30 -0.45 -2.31 1.29
N TRP A 31 -1.06 -1.74 2.32
CA TRP A 31 -2.37 -2.14 2.77
C TRP A 31 -3.41 -1.58 1.83
N ALA A 32 -4.22 -2.48 1.28
CA ALA A 32 -5.30 -2.13 0.39
C ALA A 32 -6.58 -2.85 0.78
N ARG A 33 -7.70 -2.28 0.34
CA ARG A 33 -9.00 -2.90 0.48
C ARG A 33 -9.72 -2.80 -0.85
N SER A 34 -10.38 -3.88 -1.25
CA SER A 34 -11.27 -3.85 -2.41
C SER A 34 -12.62 -4.41 -2.01
N SER A 35 -13.70 -3.73 -2.39
CA SER A 35 -15.04 -4.29 -2.21
C SER A 35 -15.31 -5.42 -3.20
N LYS A 36 -14.57 -5.48 -4.32
CA LYS A 36 -14.67 -6.53 -5.34
C LYS A 36 -13.77 -7.73 -5.05
N HIS A 37 -12.62 -7.49 -4.42
CA HIS A 37 -11.63 -8.52 -4.11
C HIS A 37 -11.50 -8.72 -2.59
N PHE A 38 -11.51 -9.97 -2.14
CA PHE A 38 -11.39 -10.35 -0.71
C PHE A 38 -12.55 -9.87 0.18
N ASP A 39 -13.76 -9.65 -0.36
CA ASP A 39 -14.97 -9.35 0.42
C ASP A 39 -14.85 -8.06 1.27
N GLY A 40 -14.09 -7.06 0.78
CA GLY A 40 -13.84 -5.84 1.56
C GLY A 40 -12.87 -6.02 2.72
N LYS A 41 -12.19 -7.18 2.83
CA LYS A 41 -11.15 -7.39 3.83
C LYS A 41 -9.91 -6.58 3.49
N LEU A 42 -9.24 -6.13 4.55
CA LEU A 42 -7.94 -5.53 4.46
C LEU A 42 -6.94 -6.59 3.98
N THR A 43 -6.28 -6.33 2.85
CA THR A 43 -5.29 -7.21 2.26
C THR A 43 -3.99 -6.47 1.99
N VAL A 44 -2.89 -7.20 1.91
CA VAL A 44 -1.60 -6.64 1.47
C VAL A 44 -1.53 -6.78 -0.03
N VAL A 45 -1.04 -5.76 -0.71
CA VAL A 45 -0.78 -5.74 -2.15
C VAL A 45 0.64 -5.24 -2.41
N GLN A 46 1.26 -5.71 -3.48
CA GLN A 46 2.58 -5.25 -3.92
C GLN A 46 2.46 -4.48 -5.22
N VAL A 47 3.13 -3.34 -5.33
CA VAL A 47 3.21 -2.61 -6.60
C VAL A 47 4.16 -3.35 -7.53
N SER A 48 3.63 -3.89 -8.62
CA SER A 48 4.40 -4.58 -9.65
C SER A 48 4.63 -3.67 -10.84
N THR A 49 5.90 -3.48 -11.20
CA THR A 49 6.34 -2.74 -12.39
C THR A 49 6.63 -3.64 -13.59
N VAL A 50 6.26 -4.93 -13.50
CA VAL A 50 6.53 -5.94 -14.54
C VAL A 50 5.94 -5.56 -15.90
N PHE A 51 4.81 -4.84 -15.92
CA PHE A 51 4.16 -4.40 -17.15
C PHE A 51 4.72 -3.08 -17.70
N GLY A 52 5.53 -2.37 -16.93
CA GLY A 52 6.13 -1.10 -17.34
C GLY A 52 6.65 -0.29 -16.16
N GLU A 53 7.71 0.48 -16.41
CA GLU A 53 8.28 1.40 -15.42
C GLU A 53 7.41 2.65 -15.21
N ASP A 54 6.55 3.00 -16.17
CA ASP A 54 5.65 4.14 -16.05
C ASP A 54 4.55 3.87 -15.00
N PRO A 55 4.25 4.82 -14.10
CA PRO A 55 3.21 4.67 -13.08
C PRO A 55 1.83 4.28 -13.62
N ASN A 56 1.55 4.61 -14.89
CA ASN A 56 0.28 4.24 -15.53
C ASN A 56 0.20 2.76 -15.91
N TYR A 57 1.34 2.05 -15.99
CA TYR A 57 1.39 0.60 -16.25
C TYR A 57 1.59 -0.22 -14.98
N TRP A 58 1.71 0.42 -13.82
CA TRP A 58 1.87 -0.31 -12.55
C TRP A 58 0.60 -1.07 -12.21
N THR A 59 0.78 -2.30 -11.77
CA THR A 59 -0.30 -3.16 -11.30
C THR A 59 -0.09 -3.54 -9.84
N LEU A 60 -1.14 -4.02 -9.20
CA LEU A 60 -1.05 -4.54 -7.84
C LEU A 60 -1.02 -6.06 -7.90
N ALA A 61 0.09 -6.64 -7.48
CA ALA A 61 0.19 -8.06 -7.22
C ALA A 61 -0.44 -8.40 -5.88
N LEU A 62 -1.25 -9.45 -5.88
CA LEU A 62 -1.96 -9.95 -4.71
C LEU A 62 -1.14 -11.09 -4.07
N PRO A 63 -0.29 -10.82 -3.07
CA PRO A 63 0.52 -11.84 -2.41
C PRO A 63 -0.35 -12.98 -1.86
N GLY A 64 0.07 -14.21 -2.14
CA GLY A 64 -0.73 -15.42 -1.91
C GLY A 64 -1.52 -15.87 -3.13
N THR A 65 -1.49 -15.09 -4.22
CA THR A 65 -2.02 -15.47 -5.54
C THR A 65 -1.05 -15.02 -6.64
N ASP A 66 -1.23 -15.52 -7.86
CA ASP A 66 -0.51 -15.05 -9.06
C ASP A 66 -1.30 -13.94 -9.79
N GLN A 67 -2.32 -13.35 -9.15
CA GLN A 67 -3.18 -12.37 -9.80
C GLN A 67 -2.61 -10.96 -9.67
N HIS A 68 -2.63 -10.25 -10.80
CA HIS A 68 -2.38 -8.83 -10.88
C HIS A 68 -3.70 -8.10 -11.11
N ALA A 69 -3.95 -7.04 -10.35
CA ALA A 69 -5.13 -6.23 -10.48
C ALA A 69 -4.79 -4.77 -10.70
N MET A 70 -5.72 -4.02 -11.29
CA MET A 70 -5.51 -2.59 -11.51
C MET A 70 -5.50 -1.87 -10.16
N PRO A 71 -4.55 -0.94 -9.94
CA PRO A 71 -4.51 -0.15 -8.71
C PRO A 71 -5.84 0.55 -8.43
N SER A 72 -6.49 1.05 -9.47
CA SER A 72 -7.79 1.74 -9.42
C SER A 72 -8.95 0.92 -8.83
N ASP A 73 -8.87 -0.41 -8.81
CA ASP A 73 -9.88 -1.27 -8.17
C ASP A 73 -9.66 -1.46 -6.65
N PHE A 74 -8.58 -0.88 -6.12
CA PHE A 74 -8.16 -0.99 -4.73
C PHE A 74 -8.08 0.38 -4.07
N GLU A 75 -8.62 0.47 -2.86
CA GLU A 75 -8.42 1.59 -1.96
C GLU A 75 -7.11 1.37 -1.20
N ILE A 76 -6.07 2.15 -1.52
CA ILE A 76 -4.79 2.11 -0.81
C ILE A 76 -4.90 2.90 0.49
N ILE A 77 -4.68 2.20 1.60
CA ILE A 77 -4.80 2.75 2.96
C ILE A 77 -3.45 3.25 3.48
N GLY A 78 -2.34 2.58 3.11
CA GLY A 78 -1.01 3.02 3.52
C GLY A 78 0.07 1.96 3.28
N PRO A 79 1.35 2.31 3.45
CA PRO A 79 2.45 1.36 3.30
C PRO A 79 2.43 0.29 4.38
N VAL A 80 2.86 -0.93 4.03
CA VAL A 80 3.12 -1.98 4.99
C VAL A 80 4.43 -1.65 5.70
N VAL A 81 4.32 -1.32 6.99
CA VAL A 81 5.49 -1.14 7.84
C VAL A 81 5.95 -2.54 8.24
N LEU A 82 7.15 -2.92 7.80
CA LEU A 82 7.81 -4.12 8.32
C LEU A 82 7.87 -3.98 9.85
N PRO A 83 7.57 -5.04 10.63
CA PRO A 83 7.83 -4.99 12.05
C PRO A 83 9.31 -4.62 12.20
N ALA A 84 9.58 -3.47 12.83
CA ALA A 84 10.95 -3.10 13.18
C ALA A 84 11.55 -4.33 13.82
N GLU A 85 12.71 -4.78 13.31
CA GLU A 85 13.42 -5.94 13.82
C GLU A 85 13.57 -5.72 15.33
N TYR A 86 12.66 -6.27 16.12
CA TYR A 86 12.87 -6.38 17.54
C TYR A 86 13.98 -7.41 17.62
N PRO A 87 15.21 -7.04 18.06
CA PRO A 87 16.19 -8.06 18.36
C PRO A 87 15.47 -8.98 19.34
N MET A 88 15.21 -10.22 18.92
CA MET A 88 14.62 -11.23 19.77
C MET A 88 15.52 -11.23 21.01
N ARG A 89 15.04 -10.68 22.12
CA ARG A 89 15.70 -10.90 23.39
C ARG A 89 15.48 -12.38 23.64
N GLN A 90 16.47 -13.18 23.29
CA GLN A 90 16.57 -14.57 23.72
C GLN A 90 16.34 -14.53 25.24
N ALA A 91 15.17 -14.96 25.67
CA ALA A 91 14.96 -15.31 27.06
C ALA A 91 15.81 -16.56 27.27
N ALA A 92 16.98 -16.39 27.88
CA ALA A 92 17.74 -17.51 28.41
C ALA A 92 16.95 -18.04 29.62
N GLU A 93 16.60 -19.32 29.56
CA GLU A 93 16.08 -20.12 30.68
C GLU A 93 17.10 -20.27 31.81
#